data_AF-A0A0G0W3A7-F1
#
_entry.id   AF-A0A0G0W3A7-F1
#
_cell.length_a   1.000
_cell.length_b   1.000
_cell.length_c   1.000
_cell.angle_alpha   90.00
_cell.angle_beta   90.00
_cell.angle_gamma   90.00
#
_symmetry.space_group_name_H-M   'P 1'
#
loop_
_entity.id
_entity.type
_entity.pdbx_description
1 polymer ?
#
loop_
_entity_poly.entity_id
_entity_poly.type
_entity_poly.pdbx_seq_one_letter_code
_entity_poly.pdbx_strand_id
1 'polypeptide(L)'
;MDHYSAYLFISLTPDQQALVERVSQNIYRPCCGNSTYFPDCNHGMAMLGLLELMAAQGVSEQDMYKVALQVNSFWFPDTYLTIAQYFDSKGINWNQVDPRAVLGANYSSSSGYQQIQSQVVAPAQKNGGGGCGV
;
A
#
# COMPACT_ATOMS: atom_id res chain seq x y z
N MET A 1 -17.19 -14.82 -22.37
CA MET A 1 -16.25 -15.27 -21.30
C MET A 1 -14.92 -15.74 -21.89
N ASP A 2 -14.78 -15.75 -23.22
CA ASP A 2 -13.75 -16.47 -23.98
C ASP A 2 -12.32 -15.99 -23.76
N HIS A 3 -12.15 -14.78 -23.21
CA HIS A 3 -10.85 -14.19 -22.93
C HIS A 3 -10.51 -14.11 -21.44
N TYR A 4 -11.46 -14.42 -20.55
CA TYR A 4 -11.23 -14.32 -19.11
C TYR A 4 -10.23 -15.41 -18.67
N SER A 5 -9.10 -14.99 -18.09
CA SER A 5 -8.00 -15.87 -17.68
C SER A 5 -7.40 -16.75 -18.80
N ALA A 6 -7.61 -16.38 -20.07
CA ALA A 6 -7.15 -17.16 -21.22
C ALA A 6 -5.68 -16.89 -21.61
N TYR A 7 -5.09 -15.81 -21.13
CA TYR A 7 -3.75 -15.36 -21.53
C TYR A 7 -2.89 -15.06 -20.31
N LEU A 8 -1.63 -15.50 -20.39
CA LEU A 8 -0.59 -15.14 -19.44
C LEU A 8 0.02 -13.81 -19.88
N PHE A 9 -0.27 -12.73 -19.16
CA PHE A 9 0.33 -11.42 -19.43
C PHE A 9 1.73 -11.30 -18.85
N ILE A 10 1.95 -11.87 -17.66
CA ILE A 10 3.22 -11.82 -16.94
C ILE A 10 3.55 -13.26 -16.53
N SER A 11 4.68 -13.76 -17.02
CA SER A 11 5.20 -15.08 -16.62
C SER A 11 6.41 -14.88 -15.71
N LEU A 12 6.35 -15.47 -14.51
CA LEU A 12 7.42 -15.36 -13.51
C LEU A 12 8.22 -16.65 -13.42
N THR A 13 9.52 -16.51 -13.25
CA THR A 13 10.38 -17.61 -12.77
C THR A 13 10.05 -17.95 -11.32
N PRO A 14 10.44 -19.14 -10.82
CA PRO A 14 10.23 -19.50 -9.41
C PRO A 14 10.79 -18.47 -8.43
N ASP A 15 11.96 -17.90 -8.71
CA ASP A 15 12.59 -16.89 -7.85
C ASP A 15 11.83 -15.56 -7.86
N GLN A 16 11.31 -15.15 -9.02
CA GLN A 16 10.47 -13.96 -9.15
C GLN A 16 9.11 -14.15 -8.45
N GLN A 17 8.50 -15.33 -8.58
CA GLN A 17 7.27 -15.67 -7.86
C GLN A 17 7.51 -15.61 -6.34
N ALA A 18 8.58 -16.23 -5.85
CA ALA A 18 8.95 -16.19 -4.44
C ALA A 18 9.21 -14.76 -3.95
N LEU A 19 9.79 -13.90 -4.79
CA LEU A 19 9.95 -12.47 -4.48
C LEU A 19 8.59 -11.77 -4.36
N VAL A 20 7.68 -11.95 -5.31
CA VAL A 20 6.32 -11.37 -5.27
C VAL A 20 5.56 -11.83 -4.03
N GLU A 21 5.63 -13.12 -3.69
CA GLU A 21 4.96 -13.67 -2.51
C GLU A 21 5.50 -13.04 -1.22
N ARG A 22 6.83 -12.96 -1.05
CA ARG A 22 7.43 -12.31 0.12
C ARG A 22 7.03 -10.84 0.22
N VAL A 23 7.11 -10.09 -0.88
CA VAL A 23 6.82 -8.66 -0.88
C VAL A 23 5.34 -8.39 -0.60
N SER A 24 4.46 -9.10 -1.30
CA SER A 24 3.01 -8.88 -1.22
C SER A 24 2.41 -9.20 0.16
N GLN A 25 3.04 -10.10 0.93
CA GLN A 25 2.63 -10.37 2.32
C GLN A 25 2.87 -9.19 3.26
N ASN A 26 3.78 -8.26 2.92
CA ASN A 26 4.17 -7.15 3.78
C ASN A 26 3.48 -5.82 3.40
N ILE A 27 2.64 -5.80 2.36
CA ILE A 27 1.99 -4.59 1.85
C ILE A 27 0.50 -4.62 2.18
N TYR A 28 0.05 -3.65 2.96
CA TYR A 28 -1.33 -3.49 3.39
C TYR A 28 -1.97 -2.25 2.76
N ARG A 29 -3.29 -2.17 2.87
CA ARG A 29 -4.12 -1.06 2.37
C ARG A 29 -5.05 -0.59 3.49
N PRO A 30 -5.22 0.72 3.71
CA PRO A 30 -5.93 1.23 4.89
C PRO A 30 -7.44 0.95 4.88
N CYS A 31 -7.99 0.49 3.75
CA CYS A 31 -9.39 0.11 3.61
C CYS A 31 -9.74 -1.26 4.20
N CYS A 32 -8.76 -2.15 4.46
CA CYS A 32 -9.00 -3.49 5.01
C CYS A 32 -7.82 -4.02 5.85
N GLY A 33 -7.96 -5.22 6.41
CA GLY A 33 -6.93 -5.88 7.21
C GLY A 33 -6.03 -6.84 6.42
N ASN A 34 -6.22 -6.96 5.10
CA ASN A 34 -5.57 -7.97 4.28
C ASN A 34 -4.33 -7.41 3.57
N SER A 35 -3.29 -8.22 3.44
CA SER A 35 -2.12 -7.88 2.65
C SER A 35 -2.39 -8.04 1.15
N THR A 36 -1.49 -7.54 0.29
CA THR A 36 -1.55 -7.75 -1.18
C THR A 36 -1.48 -9.23 -1.56
N TYR A 37 -0.94 -10.08 -0.69
CA TYR A 37 -0.95 -11.53 -0.89
C TYR A 37 -2.38 -12.12 -0.92
N PHE A 38 -3.35 -11.44 -0.31
CA PHE A 38 -4.78 -11.76 -0.45
C PHE A 38 -5.50 -10.58 -1.16
N PRO A 39 -5.45 -10.53 -2.50
CA PRO A 39 -5.94 -9.38 -3.27
C PRO A 39 -7.46 -9.42 -3.46
N ASP A 40 -8.19 -9.21 -2.36
CA ASP A 40 -9.65 -9.24 -2.27
C ASP A 40 -10.38 -8.03 -2.89
N CYS A 41 -9.64 -7.08 -3.46
CA CYS A 41 -10.17 -5.84 -4.00
C CYS A 41 -9.33 -5.34 -5.19
N ASN A 42 -9.87 -4.39 -5.95
CA ASN A 42 -9.18 -3.81 -7.11
C ASN A 42 -7.81 -3.18 -6.74
N HIS A 43 -7.68 -2.56 -5.56
CA HIS A 43 -6.39 -2.04 -5.08
C HIS A 43 -5.38 -3.17 -4.80
N GLY A 44 -5.85 -4.28 -4.22
CA GLY A 44 -5.04 -5.46 -3.97
C GLY A 44 -4.58 -6.11 -5.27
N MET A 45 -5.51 -6.32 -6.22
CA MET A 45 -5.20 -6.88 -7.54
C MET A 45 -4.26 -5.97 -8.35
N ALA A 46 -4.47 -4.65 -8.31
CA ALA A 46 -3.61 -3.69 -8.98
C ALA A 46 -2.19 -3.66 -8.39
N MET A 47 -2.06 -3.69 -7.06
CA MET A 47 -0.75 -3.78 -6.41
C MET A 47 -0.08 -5.12 -6.74
N LEU A 48 -0.80 -6.24 -6.70
CA LEU A 48 -0.24 -7.55 -7.04
C LEU A 48 0.30 -7.56 -8.48
N GLY A 49 -0.50 -7.12 -9.46
CA GLY A 49 -0.07 -7.06 -10.85
C GLY A 49 1.13 -6.12 -11.07
N LEU A 50 1.22 -5.01 -10.32
CA LEU A 50 2.40 -4.15 -10.34
C LEU A 50 3.63 -4.89 -9.81
N LEU A 51 3.53 -5.61 -8.69
CA LEU A 51 4.64 -6.38 -8.12
C LEU A 51 5.09 -7.48 -9.08
N GLU A 52 4.16 -8.18 -9.73
CA GLU A 52 4.45 -9.18 -10.77
C GLU A 52 5.22 -8.55 -11.94
N LEU A 53 4.77 -7.39 -12.44
CA LEU A 53 5.44 -6.68 -13.52
C LEU A 53 6.87 -6.25 -13.13
N MET A 54 7.03 -5.72 -11.91
CA MET A 54 8.33 -5.30 -11.38
C MET A 54 9.28 -6.50 -11.23
N ALA A 55 8.79 -7.63 -10.70
CA ALA A 55 9.59 -8.84 -10.57
C ALA A 55 10.02 -9.39 -11.94
N ALA A 56 9.11 -9.42 -12.92
CA ALA A 56 9.41 -9.81 -14.30
C ALA A 56 10.50 -8.92 -14.95
N GLN A 57 10.56 -7.64 -14.57
CA GLN A 57 11.56 -6.67 -15.02
C GLN A 57 12.87 -6.71 -14.21
N GLY A 58 12.99 -7.59 -13.21
CA GLY A 58 14.19 -7.74 -12.39
C GLY A 58 14.38 -6.61 -11.37
N VAL A 59 13.32 -5.91 -10.99
CA VAL A 59 13.40 -4.87 -9.96
C VAL A 59 13.72 -5.48 -8.59
N SER A 60 14.56 -4.80 -7.82
CA SER A 60 14.98 -5.26 -6.49
C SER A 60 13.82 -5.24 -5.48
N GLU A 61 13.88 -6.12 -4.47
CA GLU A 61 12.90 -6.15 -3.38
C GLU A 61 12.76 -4.78 -2.68
N GLN A 62 13.89 -4.11 -2.46
CA GLN A 62 13.92 -2.79 -1.83
C GLN A 62 13.19 -1.74 -2.67
N ASP A 63 13.38 -1.75 -4.00
CA ASP A 63 12.74 -0.79 -4.88
C ASP A 63 11.26 -1.11 -5.10
N MET A 64 10.86 -2.38 -5.02
CA MET A 64 9.45 -2.77 -4.97
C MET A 64 8.71 -2.12 -3.80
N TYR A 65 9.29 -2.10 -2.60
CA TYR A 65 8.68 -1.41 -1.46
C TYR A 65 8.63 0.11 -1.65
N LYS A 66 9.66 0.74 -2.22
CA LYS A 66 9.64 2.19 -2.50
C LYS A 66 8.53 2.56 -3.48
N VAL A 67 8.40 1.81 -4.58
CA VAL A 67 7.36 2.05 -5.58
C VAL A 67 5.98 1.76 -5.02
N ALA A 68 5.80 0.65 -4.27
CA ALA A 68 4.55 0.34 -3.61
C ALA A 68 4.11 1.43 -2.64
N LEU A 69 5.06 2.03 -1.89
CA LEU A 69 4.79 3.18 -1.02
C LEU A 69 4.30 4.38 -1.82
N GLN A 70 4.94 4.71 -2.93
CA GLN A 70 4.51 5.83 -3.79
C GLN A 70 3.10 5.60 -4.33
N VAL A 71 2.82 4.40 -4.85
CA VAL A 71 1.53 4.04 -5.42
C VAL A 71 0.43 4.05 -4.36
N ASN A 72 0.66 3.44 -3.19
CA ASN A 72 -0.30 3.50 -2.09
C ASN A 72 -0.50 4.95 -1.58
N SER A 73 0.56 5.75 -1.51
CA SER A 73 0.45 7.17 -1.11
C SER A 73 -0.41 7.96 -2.09
N PHE A 74 -0.33 7.62 -3.39
CA PHE A 74 -1.18 8.23 -4.41
C PHE A 74 -2.64 7.77 -4.32
N TRP A 75 -2.88 6.49 -4.02
CA TRP A 75 -4.24 5.94 -3.87
C TRP A 75 -4.93 6.36 -2.57
N PHE A 76 -4.16 6.60 -1.51
CA PHE A 76 -4.67 6.91 -0.16
C PHE A 76 -3.99 8.18 0.43
N PRO A 77 -4.10 9.34 -0.21
CA PRO A 77 -3.31 10.52 0.14
C PRO A 77 -3.52 10.97 1.59
N ASP A 78 -4.76 11.04 2.07
CA ASP A 78 -5.07 11.47 3.44
C ASP A 78 -4.49 10.51 4.50
N THR A 79 -4.51 9.20 4.22
CA THR A 79 -3.90 8.19 5.10
C THR A 79 -2.41 8.43 5.23
N TYR A 80 -1.70 8.57 4.10
CA TYR A 80 -0.24 8.70 4.12
C TYR A 80 0.22 10.08 4.63
N LEU A 81 -0.57 11.14 4.44
CA LEU A 81 -0.33 12.42 5.09
C LEU A 81 -0.48 12.33 6.62
N THR A 82 -1.50 11.62 7.11
CA THR A 82 -1.69 11.39 8.55
C THR A 82 -0.55 10.55 9.13
N ILE A 83 -0.14 9.49 8.44
CA ILE A 83 1.01 8.68 8.86
C ILE A 83 2.29 9.52 8.85
N ALA A 84 2.49 10.39 7.86
CA ALA A 84 3.63 11.30 7.82
C ALA A 84 3.65 12.27 9.02
N GLN A 85 2.50 12.85 9.41
CA GLN A 85 2.36 13.67 10.61
C GLN A 85 2.69 12.88 11.89
N TYR A 86 2.31 11.60 11.94
CA TYR A 86 2.67 10.73 13.05
C TYR A 86 4.19 10.58 13.18
N PHE A 87 4.91 10.28 12.09
CA PHE A 87 6.37 10.16 12.11
C PHE A 87 7.05 11.50 12.43
N ASP A 88 6.55 12.60 11.90
CA ASP A 88 7.05 13.95 12.18
C ASP A 88 6.92 14.29 13.68
N SER A 89 5.80 13.92 14.32
CA SER A 89 5.62 14.07 15.78
C SER A 89 6.62 13.27 16.61
N LYS A 90 7.28 12.28 16.02
CA LYS A 90 8.36 11.48 16.61
C LYS A 90 9.76 11.95 16.20
N GLY A 91 9.86 13.06 15.44
CA GLY A 91 11.12 13.59 14.94
C GLY A 91 11.73 12.78 13.78
N ILE A 92 10.92 11.96 13.09
CA ILE A 92 11.35 11.14 11.96
C ILE A 92 10.84 11.78 10.67
N ASN A 93 11.75 12.24 9.82
CA ASN A 93 11.36 12.79 8.52
C ASN A 93 10.84 11.70 7.58
N TRP A 94 9.89 12.03 6.73
CA TRP A 94 9.27 11.08 5.79
C TRP A 94 10.29 10.35 4.89
N ASN A 95 11.37 11.01 4.50
CA ASN A 95 12.44 10.41 3.68
C ASN A 95 13.32 9.41 4.44
N GLN A 96 13.24 9.34 5.77
CA GLN A 96 13.96 8.39 6.62
C GLN A 96 13.11 7.18 6.99
N VAL A 97 11.81 7.22 6.69
CA VAL A 97 10.86 6.17 7.00
C VAL A 97 11.14 4.95 6.10
N ASP A 98 11.24 3.77 6.72
CA ASP A 98 11.36 2.51 5.98
C ASP A 98 10.04 2.20 5.23
N PRO A 99 10.06 2.11 3.89
CA PRO A 99 8.85 1.82 3.12
C PRO A 99 8.21 0.49 3.50
N ARG A 100 8.99 -0.54 3.82
CA ARG A 100 8.45 -1.84 4.22
C ARG A 100 7.70 -1.74 5.55
N ALA A 101 8.25 -1.05 6.54
CA ALA A 101 7.59 -0.83 7.82
C ALA A 101 6.25 -0.10 7.67
N VAL A 102 6.21 0.98 6.90
CA VAL A 102 4.98 1.78 6.75
C VAL A 102 3.93 1.13 5.88
N LEU A 103 4.31 0.35 4.88
CA LEU A 103 3.37 -0.48 4.14
C LEU A 103 2.80 -1.63 4.98
N GLY A 104 3.44 -1.97 6.10
CA GLY A 104 3.05 -3.05 6.99
C GLY A 104 1.75 -2.80 7.75
N ALA A 105 1.27 -3.86 8.41
CA ALA A 105 -0.01 -3.88 9.10
C ALA A 105 -0.16 -2.79 10.17
N ASN A 106 0.92 -2.43 10.87
CA ASN A 106 0.88 -1.47 11.98
C ASN A 106 0.52 -0.04 11.55
N TYR A 107 0.70 0.29 10.27
CA TYR A 107 0.46 1.64 9.75
C TYR A 107 -0.58 1.63 8.63
N SER A 108 -0.49 0.67 7.70
CA SER A 108 -1.28 0.66 6.47
C SER A 108 -2.42 -0.36 6.46
N SER A 109 -2.65 -1.13 7.53
CA SER A 109 -3.92 -1.88 7.65
C SER A 109 -5.03 -0.98 8.18
N SER A 110 -6.29 -1.40 8.07
CA SER A 110 -7.42 -0.65 8.62
C SER A 110 -7.28 -0.38 10.12
N SER A 111 -6.89 -1.37 10.93
CA SER A 111 -6.72 -1.22 12.37
C SER A 111 -5.45 -0.44 12.73
N GLY A 112 -4.34 -0.71 12.03
CA GLY A 112 -3.08 0.03 12.22
C GLY A 112 -3.26 1.51 11.94
N TYR A 113 -3.89 1.85 10.80
CA TYR A 113 -4.17 3.23 10.45
C TYR A 113 -5.07 3.92 11.48
N GLN A 114 -6.15 3.28 11.93
CA GLN A 114 -7.02 3.83 12.98
C GLN A 114 -6.24 4.14 14.27
N GLN A 115 -5.32 3.25 14.67
CA GLN A 115 -4.46 3.48 15.83
C GLN A 115 -3.51 4.67 15.62
N ILE A 116 -2.93 4.82 14.43
CA ILE A 116 -2.09 5.97 14.10
C ILE A 116 -2.91 7.27 14.11
N GLN A 117 -4.07 7.27 13.47
CA GLN A 117 -4.97 8.42 13.39
C GLN A 117 -5.38 8.92 14.79
N SER A 118 -5.59 8.02 15.76
CA SER A 118 -5.93 8.40 17.14
C SER A 118 -4.79 9.10 17.90
N GLN A 119 -3.54 8.98 17.42
CA GLN A 119 -2.34 9.57 18.04
C GLN A 119 -1.92 10.88 17.38
N VAL A 120 -2.46 11.19 16.21
CA VAL A 120 -2.23 12.45 15.52
C VAL A 120 -3.36 13.39 15.90
N VAL A 121 -3.01 14.55 16.48
CA VAL A 121 -4.00 15.59 16.78
C VAL A 121 -4.67 15.96 15.45
N ALA A 122 -5.99 15.82 15.37
CA ALA A 122 -6.74 16.10 14.15
C ALA A 122 -6.31 17.47 13.59
N PRO A 123 -5.97 17.59 12.29
CA PRO A 123 -5.89 18.91 11.70
C PRO A 123 -7.22 19.61 11.95
N ALA A 124 -7.16 20.89 12.33
CA ALA A 124 -8.36 21.72 12.46
C ALA A 124 -9.25 21.45 11.25
N GLN A 125 -10.48 20.96 11.49
CA GLN A 125 -11.44 20.68 10.44
C GLN A 125 -11.45 21.86 9.47
N LYS A 126 -10.99 21.64 8.23
CA LYS A 126 -11.53 22.46 7.15
C LYS A 126 -13.01 22.12 7.12
N ASN A 127 -13.83 23.04 7.62
CA ASN A 127 -15.27 23.07 7.42
C ASN A 127 -15.56 22.91 5.92
N GLY A 128 -15.73 21.66 5.48
CA GLY A 128 -16.10 21.29 4.14
C GLY A 128 -17.32 20.39 4.27
N GLY A 129 -18.50 21.00 4.25
CA GLY A 129 -19.77 20.29 4.19
C GLY A 129 -19.82 19.43 2.92
N GLY A 130 -19.51 18.15 3.05
CA GLY A 130 -19.70 17.15 2.01
C GLY A 130 -21.08 16.54 2.16
N GLY A 131 -22.07 17.14 1.50
CA GLY A 131 -23.40 16.58 1.38
C GLY A 131 -23.38 15.25 0.63
N CYS A 132 -24.13 14.27 1.14
CA CYS A 132 -24.53 13.11 0.37
C CYS A 132 -25.43 13.55 -0.79
N GLY A 133 -24.93 13.42 -2.02
CA GLY A 133 -25.69 13.47 -3.27
C GLY A 133 -24.75 13.02 -4.38
N VAL A 134 -25.00 11.95 -5.14
CA VAL A 134 -26.22 11.19 -5.47
C VAL A 134 -25.92 9.69 -5.48
#